data_AF-A0A7Y5C2S4-F1
#
_entry.id   AF-A0A7Y5C2S4-F1
#
_cell.length_a   1.000
_cell.length_b   1.000
_cell.length_c   1.000
_cell.angle_alpha   90.00
_cell.angle_beta   90.00
_cell.angle_gamma   90.00
#
_symmetry.space_group_name_H-M   'P 1'
#
loop_
_entity.id
_entity.type
_entity.pdbx_description
1 polymer ?
#
loop_
_entity_poly.entity_id
_entity_poly.type
_entity_poly.pdbx_seq_one_letter_code
_entity_poly.pdbx_strand_id
1 'polypeptide(L)'
;MKSVLFSLFLIYSLGLLAQQDIEIVYKDKKFMEQDDILYNNHQPIENWRFKDSISDGNYVVYRDASKKILMMKGQLISSKKEGIWKYYNKQGALARELNYKNNKPHGEEKYFNTKNNSIMLLYTYYGGILEGKYFIKYGNGQLWEEGTYKNGVQEGEWKMWDRDGKQIRRRIFNNGTLALQEDF
;
A
#
# COMPACT_ATOMS: atom_id res chain seq x y z
N MET A 1 -51.44 -7.64 -37.24
CA MET A 1 -50.03 -8.00 -37.53
C MET A 1 -49.46 -8.74 -36.32
N LYS A 2 -49.04 -9.99 -36.55
CA LYS A 2 -48.09 -10.86 -35.84
C LYS A 2 -48.10 -10.96 -34.29
N SER A 3 -48.23 -12.21 -33.88
CA SER A 3 -48.12 -12.88 -32.58
C SER A 3 -46.68 -12.96 -32.00
N VAL A 4 -46.55 -13.22 -30.69
CA VAL A 4 -45.86 -14.37 -30.02
C VAL A 4 -45.46 -14.04 -28.55
N LEU A 5 -45.70 -15.01 -27.65
CA LEU A 5 -45.33 -15.12 -26.22
C LEU A 5 -43.82 -15.36 -25.97
N PHE A 6 -43.32 -15.06 -24.76
CA PHE A 6 -42.46 -15.92 -23.88
C PHE A 6 -42.11 -15.11 -22.60
N SER A 7 -42.60 -15.44 -21.40
CA SER A 7 -42.05 -16.40 -20.40
C SER A 7 -41.05 -15.79 -19.39
N LEU A 8 -41.51 -15.76 -18.13
CA LEU A 8 -40.83 -15.83 -16.82
C LEU A 8 -39.31 -16.13 -16.77
N PHE A 9 -38.59 -15.45 -15.86
CA PHE A 9 -38.09 -15.95 -14.55
C PHE A 9 -37.24 -14.83 -13.87
N LEU A 10 -37.56 -14.43 -12.62
CA LEU A 10 -36.72 -14.56 -11.39
C LEU A 10 -35.43 -13.70 -11.39
N ILE A 11 -35.02 -12.90 -10.38
CA ILE A 11 -35.19 -12.90 -8.93
C ILE A 11 -34.87 -11.47 -8.45
N TYR A 12 -35.69 -10.90 -7.57
CA TYR A 12 -35.25 -9.85 -6.64
C TYR A 12 -34.44 -10.52 -5.54
N SER A 13 -33.12 -10.40 -5.50
CA SER A 13 -32.36 -10.64 -4.27
C SER A 13 -30.93 -10.07 -4.35
N LEU A 14 -30.64 -9.16 -3.42
CA LEU A 14 -29.30 -8.62 -3.10
C LEU A 14 -28.64 -7.67 -4.12
N GLY A 15 -29.39 -6.67 -4.59
CA GLY A 15 -28.85 -5.52 -5.33
C GLY A 15 -28.31 -4.37 -4.46
N LEU A 16 -28.06 -4.56 -3.16
CA LEU A 16 -27.71 -3.46 -2.25
C LEU A 16 -26.59 -3.72 -1.25
N LEU A 17 -25.98 -4.91 -1.23
CA LEU A 17 -24.88 -5.22 -0.30
C LEU A 17 -23.49 -5.19 -0.97
N ALA A 18 -23.38 -5.36 -2.29
CA ALA A 18 -22.08 -5.34 -2.96
C ALA A 18 -21.53 -3.91 -3.20
N GLN A 19 -22.41 -2.92 -3.34
CA GLN A 19 -21.98 -1.55 -3.64
C GLN A 19 -21.43 -0.82 -2.41
N GLN A 20 -21.89 -1.17 -1.20
CA GLN A 20 -21.35 -0.65 0.05
C GLN A 20 -19.95 -1.19 0.35
N ASP A 21 -19.66 -2.45 0.00
CA ASP A 21 -18.37 -3.08 0.32
C ASP A 21 -17.25 -2.74 -0.66
N ILE A 22 -17.58 -2.51 -1.95
CA ILE A 22 -16.63 -1.97 -2.93
C ILE A 22 -16.31 -0.50 -2.60
N GLU A 23 -17.31 0.27 -2.13
CA GLU A 23 -17.09 1.62 -1.62
C GLU A 23 -16.26 1.58 -0.32
N ILE A 24 -16.32 0.54 0.51
CA ILE A 24 -15.42 0.38 1.67
C ILE A 24 -13.98 0.13 1.21
N VAL A 25 -13.72 -0.69 0.19
CA VAL A 25 -12.34 -0.92 -0.31
C VAL A 25 -11.76 0.30 -1.06
N TYR A 26 -12.60 1.07 -1.78
CA TYR A 26 -12.19 2.34 -2.40
C TYR A 26 -12.16 3.51 -1.40
N LYS A 27 -13.03 3.54 -0.38
CA LYS A 27 -12.88 4.41 0.79
C LYS A 27 -11.65 4.02 1.60
N ASP A 28 -11.24 2.75 1.57
CA ASP A 28 -10.01 2.21 2.18
C ASP A 28 -8.77 2.36 1.29
N LYS A 29 -8.82 3.25 0.28
CA LYS A 29 -7.75 4.25 0.13
C LYS A 29 -7.64 5.21 1.33
N LYS A 30 -8.36 4.95 2.42
CA LYS A 30 -8.05 5.22 3.85
C LYS A 30 -7.07 4.19 4.44
N PHE A 31 -6.20 3.57 3.64
CA PHE A 31 -4.88 3.26 4.17
C PHE A 31 -4.19 4.60 4.44
N MET A 32 -4.25 4.98 5.72
CA MET A 32 -3.93 6.25 6.36
C MET A 32 -5.19 7.03 6.76
N GLU A 33 -5.49 7.07 8.06
CA GLU A 33 -6.14 8.25 8.62
C GLU A 33 -5.38 9.46 8.08
N GLN A 34 -6.12 10.46 7.64
CA GLN A 34 -5.66 11.64 6.92
C GLN A 34 -4.62 12.49 7.70
N ASP A 35 -4.30 12.11 8.95
CA ASP A 35 -3.29 12.71 9.82
C ASP A 35 -1.93 11.97 9.81
N ASP A 36 -1.87 10.76 9.24
CA ASP A 36 -0.67 9.89 9.29
C ASP A 36 0.14 9.91 7.96
N ILE A 37 -0.37 10.62 6.94
CA ILE A 37 0.37 11.06 5.74
C ILE A 37 0.99 12.43 6.05
N LEU A 38 2.17 12.48 6.67
CA LEU A 38 2.79 13.69 7.28
C LEU A 38 2.89 15.00 6.46
N TYR A 39 2.44 15.11 5.21
CA TYR A 39 2.74 16.24 4.34
C TYR A 39 1.60 16.51 3.37
N ASN A 40 0.73 17.46 3.71
CA ASN A 40 -0.02 18.21 2.71
C ASN A 40 0.64 19.59 2.56
N ASN A 41 1.09 19.90 1.34
CA ASN A 41 1.36 21.24 0.82
C ASN A 41 2.46 22.08 1.48
N HIS A 42 3.69 22.03 0.92
CA HIS A 42 4.64 23.14 0.72
C HIS A 42 4.47 24.44 1.53
N GLN A 43 4.34 24.34 2.85
CA GLN A 43 4.40 25.42 3.83
C GLN A 43 5.00 24.86 5.13
N PRO A 44 5.88 25.61 5.82
CA PRO A 44 6.56 25.11 7.01
C PRO A 44 5.58 25.06 8.18
N ILE A 45 5.36 23.88 8.76
CA ILE A 45 4.56 23.75 9.97
C ILE A 45 5.45 24.11 11.16
N GLU A 46 5.16 25.28 11.74
CA GLU A 46 5.81 25.82 12.93
C GLU A 46 5.83 24.81 14.10
N ASN A 47 7.02 24.64 14.68
CA ASN A 47 7.25 24.25 16.08
C ASN A 47 6.53 22.99 16.63
N TRP A 48 6.74 21.84 16.00
CA TRP A 48 6.61 20.58 16.72
C TRP A 48 7.92 20.30 17.48
N ARG A 49 7.84 20.03 18.78
CA ARG A 49 8.97 19.69 19.66
C ARG A 49 9.53 18.29 19.36
N PHE A 50 9.87 18.01 18.12
CA PHE A 50 10.56 16.78 17.75
C PHE A 50 11.97 16.81 18.32
N LYS A 51 12.42 15.66 18.80
CA LYS A 51 13.82 15.47 19.19
C LYS A 51 14.41 14.41 18.30
N ASP A 52 15.38 14.83 17.50
CA ASP A 52 16.23 13.92 16.76
C ASP A 52 17.48 13.58 17.59
N SER A 53 18.14 12.49 17.20
CA SER A 53 19.48 12.16 17.68
C SER A 53 20.25 11.50 16.56
N ILE A 54 21.48 11.96 16.37
CA ILE A 54 22.45 11.39 15.43
C ILE A 54 23.59 10.82 16.26
N SER A 55 23.85 9.52 16.11
CA SER A 55 25.05 8.86 16.66
C SER A 55 25.53 7.85 15.64
N ASP A 56 26.78 7.99 15.19
CA ASP A 56 27.43 7.07 14.23
C ASP A 56 26.59 6.83 12.97
N GLY A 57 26.00 7.89 12.41
CA GLY A 57 25.15 7.81 11.21
C GLY A 57 23.73 7.27 11.47
N ASN A 58 23.41 6.79 12.67
CA ASN A 58 22.06 6.40 13.03
C ASN A 58 21.20 7.64 13.31
N TYR A 59 20.11 7.78 12.56
CA TYR A 59 19.15 8.87 12.70
C TYR A 59 17.87 8.34 13.34
N VAL A 60 17.43 8.98 14.41
CA VAL A 60 16.25 8.60 15.19
C VAL A 60 15.42 9.84 15.49
N VAL A 61 14.11 9.77 15.27
CA VAL A 61 13.18 10.87 15.58
C VAL A 61 12.10 10.39 16.54
N TYR A 62 11.90 11.15 17.61
CA TYR A 62 10.83 10.94 18.58
C TYR A 62 9.74 12.01 18.45
N ARG A 63 8.50 11.64 18.81
CA ARG A 63 7.34 12.55 18.74
C ARG A 63 7.43 13.72 19.71
N ASP A 64 8.11 13.54 20.84
CA ASP A 64 8.27 14.57 21.87
C ASP A 64 9.55 14.38 22.71
N ALA A 65 9.80 15.34 23.61
CA ALA A 65 10.97 15.36 24.48
C ALA A 65 11.04 14.20 25.50
N SER A 66 9.91 13.51 25.77
CA SER A 66 9.89 12.32 26.63
C SER A 66 10.58 11.12 25.98
N LYS A 67 10.82 11.15 24.65
CA LYS A 67 11.40 10.06 23.86
C LYS A 67 10.67 8.72 23.98
N LYS A 68 9.41 8.72 24.44
CA LYS A 68 8.63 7.48 24.60
C LYS A 68 8.11 6.93 23.27
N ILE A 69 7.78 7.80 22.33
CA ILE A 69 7.17 7.43 21.06
C ILE A 69 8.18 7.67 19.93
N LEU A 70 8.73 6.58 19.41
CA LEU A 70 9.59 6.57 18.23
C LEU A 70 8.73 6.82 16.98
N MET A 71 9.13 7.74 16.11
CA MET A 71 8.44 8.00 14.84
C MET A 71 9.14 7.34 13.67
N MET A 72 10.46 7.47 13.60
CA MET A 72 11.25 6.83 12.56
C MET A 72 12.68 6.61 13.00
N LYS A 73 13.33 5.63 12.39
CA LYS A 73 14.77 5.44 12.48
C LYS A 73 15.35 4.89 11.18
N GLY A 74 16.62 5.18 10.94
CA GLY A 74 17.39 4.66 9.82
C GLY A 74 18.83 5.17 9.87
N GLN A 75 19.55 5.05 8.75
CA GLN A 75 20.92 5.53 8.63
C GLN A 75 21.06 6.67 7.64
N LEU A 76 21.92 7.62 7.98
CA LEU A 76 22.39 8.71 7.13
C LEU A 76 23.88 8.50 6.83
N ILE A 77 24.22 8.32 5.56
CA ILE A 77 25.60 8.34 5.07
C ILE A 77 25.77 9.58 4.21
N SER A 78 26.73 10.45 4.56
CA SER A 78 26.93 11.75 3.90
C SER A 78 25.63 12.57 3.77
N SER A 79 24.85 12.60 4.86
CA SER A 79 23.54 13.29 4.95
C SER A 79 22.44 12.76 4.01
N LYS A 80 22.61 11.55 3.47
CA LYS A 80 21.60 10.86 2.65
C LYS A 80 21.12 9.60 3.34
N LYS A 81 19.81 9.34 3.27
CA LYS A 81 19.20 8.08 3.70
C LYS A 81 19.84 6.92 2.97
N GLU A 82 20.31 5.97 3.76
CA GLU A 82 20.87 4.71 3.31
C GLU A 82 20.28 3.56 4.14
N GLY A 83 20.16 2.38 3.53
CA GLY A 83 19.70 1.18 4.19
C GLY A 83 18.23 1.22 4.59
N ILE A 84 17.87 0.36 5.55
CA ILE A 84 16.49 0.16 5.98
C ILE A 84 16.04 1.30 6.89
N TRP A 85 14.96 1.96 6.51
CA TRP A 85 14.24 2.94 7.30
C TRP A 85 12.93 2.35 7.81
N LYS A 86 12.65 2.56 9.11
CA LYS A 86 11.44 2.09 9.78
C LYS A 86 10.64 3.28 10.26
N TYR A 87 9.33 3.20 10.08
CA TYR A 87 8.36 4.23 10.46
C TYR A 87 7.28 3.61 11.34
N TYR A 88 6.91 4.33 12.38
CA TYR A 88 6.04 3.86 13.44
C TYR A 88 4.82 4.78 13.58
N ASN A 89 3.67 4.21 13.94
CA ASN A 89 2.45 4.98 14.17
C ASN A 89 2.46 5.70 15.53
N LYS A 90 1.38 6.42 15.86
CA LYS A 90 1.24 7.15 17.13
C LYS A 90 1.25 6.26 18.38
N GLN A 91 0.99 4.96 18.24
CA GLN A 91 1.10 3.96 19.31
C GLN A 91 2.46 3.26 19.36
N GLY A 92 3.41 3.61 18.47
CA GLY A 92 4.74 3.00 18.41
C GLY A 92 4.80 1.65 17.68
N ALA A 93 3.72 1.22 17.04
CA ALA A 93 3.71 0.00 16.22
C ALA A 93 4.37 0.26 14.85
N LEU A 94 5.12 -0.72 14.33
CA LEU A 94 5.74 -0.63 13.00
C LEU A 94 4.63 -0.54 11.94
N ALA A 95 4.64 0.54 11.16
CA ALA A 95 3.66 0.79 10.12
C ALA A 95 4.25 0.61 8.72
N ARG A 96 5.53 0.98 8.54
CA ARG A 96 6.20 0.96 7.24
C ARG A 96 7.69 0.69 7.38
N GLU A 97 8.23 -0.07 6.45
CA GLU A 97 9.66 -0.30 6.26
C GLU A 97 10.00 -0.02 4.80
N LEU A 98 11.08 0.73 4.56
CA LEU A 98 11.52 1.04 3.21
C LEU A 98 13.04 1.11 3.17
N ASN A 99 13.64 0.45 2.17
CA ASN A 99 15.07 0.52 1.94
C ASN A 99 15.43 1.71 1.03
N TYR A 100 16.48 2.44 1.40
CA TYR A 100 16.99 3.60 0.68
C TYR A 100 18.42 3.37 0.20
N LYS A 101 18.73 3.94 -0.95
CA LYS A 101 20.10 4.12 -1.46
C LYS A 101 20.25 5.54 -1.96
N ASN A 102 21.14 6.33 -1.36
CA ASN A 102 21.33 7.74 -1.71
C ASN A 102 20.02 8.55 -1.76
N ASN A 103 19.20 8.50 -0.70
CA ASN A 103 17.86 9.13 -0.62
C ASN A 103 16.78 8.58 -1.56
N LYS A 104 17.08 7.61 -2.43
CA LYS A 104 16.10 7.00 -3.33
C LYS A 104 15.60 5.65 -2.80
N PRO A 105 14.30 5.34 -2.90
CA PRO A 105 13.80 3.99 -2.64
C PRO A 105 14.57 2.94 -3.46
N HIS A 106 15.04 1.88 -2.82
CA HIS A 106 15.82 0.83 -3.46
C HIS A 106 15.66 -0.49 -2.71
N GLY A 107 15.02 -1.48 -3.33
CA GLY A 107 14.57 -2.71 -2.70
C GLY A 107 13.10 -2.62 -2.28
N GLU A 108 12.75 -3.38 -1.24
CA GLU A 108 11.37 -3.51 -0.81
C GLU A 108 10.88 -2.32 0.01
N GLU A 109 9.63 -1.94 -0.25
CA GLU A 109 8.80 -1.11 0.60
C GLU A 109 7.65 -1.97 1.13
N LYS A 110 7.51 -2.03 2.45
CA LYS A 110 6.51 -2.84 3.14
C LYS A 110 5.64 -1.97 4.01
N TYR A 111 4.34 -2.21 3.96
CA TYR A 111 3.37 -1.69 4.93
C TYR A 111 2.86 -2.84 5.78
N PHE A 112 2.77 -2.60 7.09
CA PHE A 112 2.43 -3.62 8.07
C PHE A 112 1.07 -3.38 8.68
N ASN A 113 0.36 -4.46 8.98
CA ASN A 113 -0.77 -4.44 9.88
C ASN A 113 -0.25 -4.19 11.30
N THR A 114 -0.61 -3.06 11.90
CA THR A 114 -0.07 -2.61 13.19
C THR A 114 -0.55 -3.45 14.38
N LYS A 115 -1.55 -4.32 14.20
CA LYS A 115 -2.06 -5.21 15.25
C LYS A 115 -1.32 -6.54 15.34
N ASN A 116 -0.87 -7.08 14.20
CA ASN A 116 -0.26 -8.42 14.14
C ASN A 116 1.08 -8.48 13.37
N ASN A 117 1.58 -7.34 12.91
CA ASN A 117 2.85 -7.17 12.20
C ASN A 117 2.97 -7.97 10.88
N SER A 118 1.84 -8.37 10.27
CA SER A 118 1.86 -8.99 8.94
C SER A 118 2.03 -7.93 7.85
N ILE A 119 2.68 -8.29 6.74
CA ILE A 119 2.83 -7.39 5.58
C ILE A 119 1.50 -7.35 4.82
N MET A 120 0.95 -6.14 4.67
CA MET A 120 -0.30 -5.84 3.99
C MET A 120 -0.10 -5.40 2.55
N LEU A 121 1.01 -4.73 2.27
CA LEU A 121 1.33 -4.19 0.96
C LEU A 121 2.85 -4.21 0.76
N LEU A 122 3.26 -4.67 -0.42
CA LEU A 122 4.64 -4.69 -0.86
C LEU A 122 4.76 -3.93 -2.19
N TYR A 123 5.74 -3.05 -2.27
CA TYR A 123 6.32 -2.58 -3.52
C TYR A 123 7.80 -2.97 -3.59
N THR A 124 8.32 -3.13 -4.80
CA THR A 124 9.76 -3.30 -5.04
C THR A 124 10.25 -2.16 -5.92
N TYR A 125 11.36 -1.53 -5.53
CA TYR A 125 11.96 -0.43 -6.27
C TYR A 125 13.39 -0.74 -6.70
N TYR A 126 13.80 -0.20 -7.84
CA TYR A 126 15.18 -0.10 -8.24
C TYR A 126 15.50 1.34 -8.62
N GLY A 127 16.26 2.03 -7.76
CA GLY A 127 16.70 3.40 -8.02
C GLY A 127 15.56 4.44 -8.03
N GLY A 128 14.52 4.19 -7.24
CA GLY A 128 13.32 5.02 -7.14
C GLY A 128 12.21 4.66 -8.13
N ILE A 129 12.43 3.69 -9.02
CA ILE A 129 11.46 3.24 -10.02
C ILE A 129 10.87 1.90 -9.55
N LEU A 130 9.55 1.69 -9.70
CA LEU A 130 8.93 0.40 -9.40
C LEU A 130 9.49 -0.67 -10.35
N GLU A 131 10.08 -1.70 -9.77
CA GLU A 131 10.78 -2.77 -10.47
C GLU A 131 10.71 -4.04 -9.63
N GLY A 132 9.94 -5.02 -10.09
CA GLY A 132 9.74 -6.30 -9.43
C GLY A 132 8.35 -6.45 -8.79
N LYS A 133 8.29 -7.24 -7.72
CA LYS A 133 7.03 -7.74 -7.16
C LYS A 133 6.21 -6.64 -6.51
N TYR A 134 4.89 -6.78 -6.67
CA TYR A 134 3.88 -6.03 -5.96
C TYR A 134 2.81 -6.99 -5.44
N PHE A 135 2.33 -6.74 -4.22
CA PHE A 135 1.06 -7.33 -3.77
C PHE A 135 0.39 -6.45 -2.74
N ILE A 136 -0.92 -6.61 -2.63
CA ILE A 136 -1.74 -6.07 -1.55
C ILE A 136 -2.69 -7.14 -1.01
N LYS A 137 -2.95 -7.10 0.30
CA LYS A 137 -3.80 -8.03 1.02
C LYS A 137 -4.99 -7.32 1.66
N TYR A 138 -6.08 -8.06 1.83
CA TYR A 138 -7.18 -7.68 2.70
C TYR A 138 -6.78 -7.70 4.16
N GLY A 139 -7.55 -7.01 5.02
CA GLY A 139 -7.31 -6.96 6.46
C GLY A 139 -7.29 -8.32 7.17
N ASN A 140 -7.91 -9.35 6.57
CA ASN A 140 -7.88 -10.74 7.04
C ASN A 140 -6.57 -11.49 6.64
N GLY A 141 -5.69 -10.86 5.86
CA GLY A 141 -4.41 -11.40 5.42
C GLY A 141 -4.44 -12.14 4.07
N GLN A 142 -5.60 -12.31 3.44
CA GLN A 142 -5.69 -12.91 2.10
C GLN A 142 -5.25 -11.94 1.02
N LEU A 143 -4.72 -12.46 -0.09
CA LEU A 143 -4.33 -11.65 -1.25
C LEU A 143 -5.56 -10.97 -1.83
N TRP A 144 -5.45 -9.68 -2.11
CA TRP A 144 -6.43 -8.94 -2.89
C TRP A 144 -5.94 -8.83 -4.33
N GLU A 145 -4.68 -8.44 -4.52
CA GLU A 145 -4.08 -8.27 -5.83
C GLU A 145 -2.58 -8.52 -5.77
N GLU A 146 -2.03 -9.13 -6.81
CA GLU A 146 -0.58 -9.27 -7.00
C GLU A 146 -0.20 -9.08 -8.47
N GLY A 147 1.05 -8.70 -8.69
CA GLY A 147 1.60 -8.52 -10.03
C GLY A 147 3.07 -8.12 -10.00
N THR A 148 3.58 -7.71 -11.16
CA THR A 148 4.95 -7.25 -11.33
C THR A 148 4.97 -5.89 -12.02
N TYR A 149 5.84 -5.01 -11.53
CA TYR A 149 6.23 -3.78 -12.21
C TYR A 149 7.56 -3.96 -12.93
N LYS A 150 7.70 -3.30 -14.07
CA LYS A 150 8.95 -3.19 -14.82
C LYS A 150 9.04 -1.78 -15.38
N ASN A 151 10.16 -1.10 -15.14
CA ASN A 151 10.37 0.30 -15.53
C ASN A 151 9.23 1.24 -15.09
N GLY A 152 8.65 1.01 -13.92
CA GLY A 152 7.58 1.84 -13.38
C GLY A 152 6.18 1.52 -13.88
N VAL A 153 6.00 0.55 -14.78
CA VAL A 153 4.70 0.17 -15.35
C VAL A 153 4.36 -1.29 -15.07
N GLN A 154 3.07 -1.63 -15.11
CA GLN A 154 2.59 -2.99 -14.92
C GLN A 154 3.08 -3.90 -16.06
N GLU A 155 3.58 -5.08 -15.72
CA GLU A 155 4.11 -6.04 -16.68
C GLU A 155 3.64 -7.46 -16.32
N GLY A 156 3.28 -8.23 -17.34
CA GLY A 156 2.92 -9.63 -17.21
C GLY A 156 1.55 -9.85 -16.56
N GLU A 157 1.42 -10.97 -15.85
CA GLU A 157 0.17 -11.39 -15.25
C GLU A 157 -0.11 -10.66 -13.93
N TRP A 158 -1.34 -10.18 -13.81
CA TRP A 158 -1.92 -9.57 -12.61
C TRP A 158 -3.15 -10.35 -12.21
N LYS A 159 -3.23 -10.74 -10.94
CA LYS A 159 -4.32 -11.56 -10.40
C LYS A 159 -5.02 -10.81 -9.28
N MET A 160 -6.33 -10.98 -9.22
CA MET A 160 -7.16 -10.42 -8.15
C MET A 160 -8.06 -11.49 -7.57
N TRP A 161 -8.23 -11.45 -6.25
CA TRP A 161 -9.06 -12.37 -5.49
C TRP A 161 -10.09 -11.61 -4.65
N ASP A 162 -11.20 -12.26 -4.33
CA ASP A 162 -12.16 -11.78 -3.33
C ASP A 162 -11.69 -12.07 -1.89
N ARG A 163 -12.52 -11.72 -0.90
CA ARG A 163 -12.26 -11.88 0.53
C ARG A 163 -12.38 -13.31 1.04
N ASP A 164 -12.73 -14.26 0.17
CA ASP A 164 -12.73 -15.69 0.47
C ASP A 164 -11.55 -16.41 -0.19
N GLY A 165 -10.78 -15.68 -1.01
CA GLY A 165 -9.61 -16.20 -1.74
C GLY A 165 -9.97 -16.82 -3.08
N LYS A 166 -11.19 -16.65 -3.60
CA LYS A 166 -11.53 -17.04 -4.97
C LYS A 166 -10.93 -16.02 -5.93
N GLN A 167 -10.20 -16.49 -6.95
CA GLN A 167 -9.74 -15.61 -8.01
C GLN A 167 -10.96 -15.08 -8.77
N ILE A 168 -11.09 -13.77 -8.84
CA ILE A 168 -12.21 -13.09 -9.52
C ILE A 168 -11.77 -12.42 -10.82
N ARG A 169 -10.46 -12.16 -10.97
CA ARG A 169 -9.94 -11.52 -12.17
C ARG A 169 -8.50 -11.91 -12.46
N ARG A 170 -8.19 -12.03 -13.75
CA ARG A 170 -6.84 -12.07 -14.31
C ARG A 170 -6.69 -10.96 -15.36
N ARG A 171 -5.54 -10.30 -15.36
CA ARG A 171 -5.15 -9.31 -16.38
C ARG A 171 -3.73 -9.59 -16.88
N ILE A 172 -3.48 -9.34 -18.15
CA ILE A 172 -2.13 -9.37 -18.73
C ILE A 172 -1.77 -7.98 -19.20
N PHE A 173 -0.63 -7.46 -18.76
CA PHE A 173 -0.09 -6.17 -19.19
C PHE A 173 1.20 -6.34 -19.98
N ASN A 174 1.35 -5.54 -21.03
CA ASN A 174 2.58 -5.40 -21.79
C ASN A 174 3.01 -3.94 -21.73
N ASN A 175 4.08 -3.65 -21.00
CA ASN A 175 4.62 -2.31 -20.82
C ASN A 175 3.54 -1.29 -20.38
N GLY A 176 2.77 -1.65 -19.36
CA GLY A 176 1.68 -0.84 -18.81
C GLY A 176 0.38 -0.85 -19.61
N THR A 177 0.34 -1.47 -20.79
CA THR A 177 -0.88 -1.57 -21.61
C THR A 177 -1.60 -2.88 -21.34
N LEU A 178 -2.89 -2.80 -21.01
CA LEU A 178 -3.73 -3.98 -20.81
C LEU A 178 -3.90 -4.73 -22.15
N ALA A 179 -3.41 -5.96 -22.21
CA ALA A 179 -3.51 -6.83 -23.38
C ALA A 179 -4.71 -7.80 -23.29
N LEU A 180 -5.03 -8.27 -22.08
CA LEU A 180 -6.11 -9.23 -21.84
C LEU A 180 -6.69 -9.07 -20.44
N GLN A 181 -8.00 -9.26 -20.31
CA GLN A 181 -8.70 -9.40 -19.02
C GLN A 181 -9.66 -10.59 -19.08
N GLU A 182 -9.72 -11.32 -17.99
CA GLU A 182 -10.70 -12.38 -17.74
C GLU A 182 -11.28 -12.24 -16.33
N ASP A 183 -12.58 -12.46 -16.21
CA ASP A 183 -13.33 -12.44 -14.95
C ASP A 183 -13.92 -13.85 -14.69
N PHE A 184 -14.02 -14.27 -13.41
CA PHE A 184 -14.34 -15.66 -12.98
C PHE A 184 -15.49 -15.77 -11.97
#